data_AF-A0AAW0XQ38-F1
#
_entry.id   AF-A0AAW0XQ38-F1
#
_cell.length_a   1.000
_cell.length_b   1.000
_cell.length_c   1.000
_cell.angle_alpha   90.00
_cell.angle_beta   90.00
_cell.angle_gamma   90.00
#
_symmetry.space_group_name_H-M   'P 1'
#
loop_
_entity.id
_entity.type
_entity.pdbx_description
1 polymer ?
#
loop_
_entity_poly.entity_id
_entity_poly.type
_entity_poly.pdbx_seq_one_letter_code
_entity_poly.pdbx_strand_id
1 'polypeptide(L)'
;MAEPSFWRNFDFTSEKIPSQVTNAAPLVKVTNNTINIMGSNTFYREAQPPEGVASSGEVVVLLHGAAFQSKTWLDLNTINLLAAMGHHIIAVDLPGFGKTQSAQIDEPADYLHTFMTSLRITQVILVSPSMSGRFSIPFIMKYPEDLGGYVPVAPVSTSLIVPDASKLSGLGLVVDMNWVLS
;
A
#
# COMPACT_ATOMS: atom_id res chain seq x y z
N MET A 1 -22.00 8.40 1.86
CA MET A 1 -20.85 8.04 2.71
C MET A 1 -21.13 6.66 3.28
N ALA A 2 -20.20 5.72 3.15
CA ALA A 2 -20.38 4.38 3.72
C ALA A 2 -20.34 4.43 5.25
N GLU A 3 -21.09 3.55 5.92
CA GLU A 3 -21.07 3.41 7.38
C GLU A 3 -19.64 3.11 7.87
N PRO A 4 -19.09 3.80 8.88
CA PRO A 4 -17.69 3.65 9.33
C PRO A 4 -17.28 2.22 9.74
N SER A 5 -18.25 1.34 9.97
CA SER A 5 -18.06 -0.06 10.38
C SER A 5 -18.62 -1.08 9.38
N PHE A 6 -18.94 -0.70 8.14
CA PHE A 6 -19.56 -1.61 7.16
C PHE A 6 -18.76 -2.90 6.98
N TRP A 7 -17.43 -2.80 7.05
CA TRP A 7 -16.47 -3.88 6.88
C TRP A 7 -16.56 -4.97 7.97
N ARG A 8 -17.12 -4.68 9.16
CA ARG A 8 -17.27 -5.67 10.25
C ARG A 8 -18.27 -6.76 9.95
N ASN A 9 -19.28 -6.41 9.16
CA ASN A 9 -20.41 -7.29 8.84
C ASN A 9 -20.38 -7.74 7.38
N PHE A 10 -19.33 -7.39 6.64
CA PHE A 10 -19.18 -7.75 5.24
C PHE A 10 -18.49 -9.11 5.13
N ASP A 11 -19.16 -10.08 4.50
CA ASP A 11 -18.55 -11.36 4.18
C ASP A 11 -17.71 -11.24 2.90
N PHE A 12 -16.43 -10.95 3.07
CA PHE A 12 -15.44 -10.81 2.01
C PHE A 12 -15.23 -12.10 1.18
N THR A 13 -15.80 -13.23 1.59
CA THR A 13 -15.69 -14.52 0.88
C THR A 13 -16.90 -14.86 0.04
N SER A 14 -18.04 -14.19 0.29
CA SER A 14 -19.30 -14.44 -0.44
C SER A 14 -19.40 -13.70 -1.77
N GLU A 15 -18.75 -12.54 -1.87
CA GLU A 15 -18.81 -11.68 -3.06
C GLU A 15 -17.75 -12.07 -4.09
N LYS A 16 -18.18 -12.28 -5.33
CA LYS A 16 -17.27 -12.54 -6.45
C LYS A 16 -16.72 -11.22 -6.98
N ILE A 17 -15.46 -11.23 -7.40
CA ILE A 17 -14.87 -10.11 -8.14
C ILE A 17 -15.73 -9.85 -9.40
N PRO A 18 -16.15 -8.60 -9.67
CA PRO A 18 -16.97 -8.28 -10.84
C PRO A 18 -16.33 -8.76 -12.14
N SER A 19 -17.14 -9.29 -13.06
CA SER A 19 -16.64 -9.89 -14.30
C SER A 19 -15.89 -8.89 -15.19
N GLN A 20 -16.27 -7.61 -15.12
CA GLN A 20 -15.58 -6.52 -15.80
C GLN A 20 -14.11 -6.42 -15.36
N VAL A 21 -13.86 -6.54 -14.05
CA VAL A 21 -12.50 -6.51 -13.48
C VAL A 21 -11.73 -7.76 -13.88
N THR A 22 -12.34 -8.95 -13.75
CA THR A 22 -11.65 -10.20 -14.11
C THR A 22 -11.31 -10.30 -15.59
N ASN A 23 -12.13 -9.68 -16.46
CA ASN A 23 -11.87 -9.61 -17.90
C ASN A 23 -10.79 -8.59 -18.27
N ALA A 24 -10.66 -7.49 -17.51
CA ALA A 24 -9.67 -6.45 -17.75
C ALA A 24 -8.30 -6.75 -17.12
N ALA A 25 -8.24 -7.51 -16.02
CA ALA A 25 -6.99 -7.81 -15.31
C ALA A 25 -5.88 -8.45 -16.18
N PRO A 26 -6.17 -9.36 -17.12
CA PRO A 26 -5.15 -9.89 -18.04
C PRO A 26 -4.58 -8.85 -19.02
N LEU A 27 -5.27 -7.72 -19.23
CA LEU A 27 -4.82 -6.64 -20.12
C LEU A 27 -3.85 -5.67 -19.42
N VAL A 28 -3.73 -5.76 -18.10
CA VAL A 28 -2.85 -4.90 -17.30
C VAL A 28 -1.39 -5.19 -17.63
N LYS A 29 -0.66 -4.13 -17.97
CA LYS A 29 0.79 -4.17 -18.18
C LYS A 29 1.50 -3.72 -16.91
N VAL A 30 2.26 -4.63 -16.31
CA VAL A 30 3.07 -4.35 -15.13
C VAL A 30 4.49 -4.02 -15.55
N THR A 31 4.98 -2.84 -15.20
CA THR A 31 6.37 -2.43 -15.43
C THR A 31 7.22 -2.64 -14.19
N ASN A 32 8.51 -2.85 -14.40
CA ASN A 32 9.50 -3.01 -13.33
C ASN A 32 10.43 -1.80 -13.39
N ASN A 33 10.57 -1.11 -12.27
CA ASN A 33 11.30 0.14 -12.17
C ASN A 33 12.27 0.10 -10.99
N THR A 34 13.27 0.97 -11.02
CA THR A 34 14.19 1.20 -9.91
C THR A 34 14.45 2.68 -9.74
N ILE A 35 14.47 3.17 -8.51
CA ILE A 35 14.80 4.55 -8.16
C ILE A 35 15.71 4.61 -6.94
N ASN A 36 16.64 5.55 -6.90
CA ASN A 36 17.53 5.71 -5.74
C ASN A 36 16.83 6.50 -4.63
N ILE A 37 16.60 5.88 -3.49
CA ILE A 37 16.00 6.49 -2.30
C ILE A 37 16.98 6.37 -1.15
N MET A 38 17.49 7.51 -0.66
CA MET A 38 18.39 7.57 0.49
C MET A 38 19.59 6.61 0.36
N GLY A 39 20.15 6.48 -0.85
CA GLY A 39 21.28 5.59 -1.11
C GLY A 39 20.91 4.13 -1.39
N SER A 40 19.65 3.72 -1.29
CA SER A 40 19.17 2.40 -1.71
C SER A 40 18.54 2.45 -3.11
N ASN A 41 19.01 1.59 -4.02
CA ASN A 41 18.36 1.36 -5.31
C ASN A 41 17.07 0.55 -5.09
N THR A 42 15.97 1.28 -4.94
CA THR A 42 14.65 0.79 -4.58
C THR A 42 13.92 0.28 -5.81
N PHE A 43 13.68 -1.02 -5.85
CA PHE A 43 12.89 -1.67 -6.88
C PHE A 43 11.40 -1.54 -6.56
N TYR A 44 10.61 -1.29 -7.60
CA TYR A 44 9.15 -1.34 -7.50
C TYR A 44 8.52 -1.81 -8.82
N ARG A 45 7.30 -2.32 -8.70
CA ARG A 45 6.43 -2.69 -9.80
C ARG A 45 5.33 -1.66 -9.89
N GLU A 46 4.96 -1.32 -11.10
CA GLU A 46 3.96 -0.30 -11.36
C GLU A 46 2.96 -0.79 -12.40
N ALA A 47 1.68 -0.47 -12.18
CA ALA A 47 0.61 -0.74 -13.12
C ALA A 47 -0.36 0.42 -13.15
N GLN A 48 -0.71 0.85 -14.36
CA GLN A 48 -1.78 1.79 -14.62
C GLN A 48 -3.05 1.04 -15.04
N PRO A 49 -4.25 1.66 -14.92
CA PRO A 49 -5.46 1.11 -15.49
C PRO A 49 -5.26 0.75 -16.98
N PRO A 50 -5.72 -0.42 -17.43
CA PRO A 50 -5.59 -0.82 -18.83
C PRO A 50 -6.54 0.01 -19.71
N GLU A 51 -6.33 -0.03 -21.02
CA GLU A 51 -7.21 0.64 -21.98
C GLU A 51 -8.67 0.19 -21.80
N GLY A 52 -9.60 1.15 -21.83
CA GLY A 52 -11.02 0.90 -21.61
C GLY A 52 -11.47 0.86 -20.14
N VAL A 53 -10.53 0.93 -19.17
CA VAL A 53 -10.85 1.10 -17.75
C VAL A 53 -10.64 2.56 -17.35
N ALA A 54 -11.67 3.18 -16.79
CA ALA A 54 -11.59 4.56 -16.29
C ALA A 54 -10.67 4.63 -15.06
N SER A 55 -9.84 5.66 -15.00
CA SER A 55 -9.04 5.93 -13.80
C SER A 55 -9.95 6.37 -12.65
N SER A 56 -9.72 5.77 -11.49
CA SER A 56 -10.31 6.18 -10.21
C SER A 56 -9.70 7.47 -9.67
N GLY A 57 -8.50 7.85 -10.13
CA GLY A 57 -7.69 8.92 -9.54
C GLY A 57 -6.89 8.49 -8.31
N GLU A 58 -7.12 7.30 -7.78
CA GLU A 58 -6.49 6.80 -6.55
C GLU A 58 -5.17 6.07 -6.85
N VAL A 59 -4.17 6.31 -6.00
CA VAL A 59 -2.88 5.62 -6.02
C VAL A 59 -2.79 4.66 -4.84
N VAL A 60 -2.55 3.39 -5.10
CA VAL A 60 -2.39 2.34 -4.08
C VAL A 60 -0.93 1.91 -4.01
N VAL A 61 -0.30 2.13 -2.85
CA VAL A 61 1.06 1.68 -2.56
C VAL A 61 1.00 0.39 -1.75
N LEU A 62 1.52 -0.69 -2.32
CA LEU A 62 1.55 -2.02 -1.71
C LEU A 62 2.93 -2.28 -1.08
N LEU A 63 2.99 -2.32 0.24
CA LEU A 63 4.16 -2.82 0.98
C LEU A 63 4.07 -4.33 1.18
N HIS A 64 5.09 -4.95 1.79
CA HIS A 64 5.12 -6.40 2.02
C HIS A 64 5.66 -6.78 3.42
N GLY A 65 5.32 -7.99 3.86
CA GLY A 65 5.89 -8.59 5.08
C GLY A 65 7.28 -9.19 4.85
N ALA A 66 7.97 -9.59 5.92
CA ALA A 66 9.36 -10.05 5.86
C ALA A 66 9.59 -11.33 5.01
N ALA A 67 8.56 -12.16 4.83
CA ALA A 67 8.64 -13.37 4.01
C ALA A 67 8.27 -13.15 2.53
N PHE A 68 7.93 -11.92 2.15
CA PHE A 68 7.34 -11.59 0.85
C PHE A 68 8.09 -10.44 0.18
N GLN A 69 7.66 -10.09 -1.03
CA GLN A 69 8.21 -9.01 -1.84
C GLN A 69 7.12 -8.49 -2.82
N SER A 70 7.38 -7.42 -3.57
CA SER A 70 6.47 -6.88 -4.60
C SER A 70 5.98 -7.95 -5.59
N LYS A 71 6.82 -8.95 -5.90
CA LYS A 71 6.45 -10.07 -6.79
C LYS A 71 5.29 -10.89 -6.22
N THR A 72 5.17 -11.01 -4.89
CA THR A 72 4.07 -11.75 -4.26
C THR A 72 2.71 -11.15 -4.66
N TRP A 73 2.59 -9.83 -4.69
CA TRP A 73 1.38 -9.14 -5.14
C TRP A 73 1.07 -9.35 -6.62
N LEU A 74 2.11 -9.50 -7.46
CA LEU A 74 1.95 -9.86 -8.87
C LEU A 74 1.47 -11.31 -9.01
N ASP A 75 2.07 -12.24 -8.28
CA ASP A 75 1.76 -13.67 -8.35
C ASP A 75 0.36 -13.99 -7.83
N LEU A 76 -0.12 -13.22 -6.85
CA LEU A 76 -1.51 -13.26 -6.35
C LEU A 76 -2.51 -12.53 -7.25
N ASN A 77 -2.05 -11.98 -8.39
CA ASN A 77 -2.83 -11.17 -9.32
C ASN A 77 -3.40 -9.87 -8.72
N THR A 78 -2.96 -9.47 -7.51
CA THR A 78 -3.47 -8.29 -6.81
C THR A 78 -3.17 -7.01 -7.56
N ILE A 79 -1.97 -6.87 -8.13
CA ILE A 79 -1.59 -5.69 -8.94
C ILE A 79 -2.56 -5.54 -10.12
N ASN A 80 -2.80 -6.62 -10.86
CA ASN A 80 -3.65 -6.62 -12.04
C ASN A 80 -5.12 -6.35 -11.68
N LEU A 81 -5.63 -6.97 -10.63
CA LEU A 81 -7.02 -6.79 -10.21
C LEU A 81 -7.30 -5.35 -9.78
N LEU A 82 -6.43 -4.75 -8.97
CA LEU A 82 -6.62 -3.36 -8.52
C LEU A 82 -6.43 -2.35 -9.66
N ALA A 83 -5.48 -2.59 -10.58
CA ALA A 83 -5.34 -1.76 -11.77
C ALA A 83 -6.57 -1.87 -12.69
N ALA A 84 -7.14 -3.07 -12.85
CA ALA A 84 -8.38 -3.30 -13.58
C ALA A 84 -9.63 -2.69 -12.89
N MET A 85 -9.55 -2.34 -11.61
CA MET A 85 -10.55 -1.54 -10.91
C MET A 85 -10.36 -0.02 -11.13
N GLY A 86 -9.33 0.40 -11.86
CA GLY A 86 -9.07 1.81 -12.18
C GLY A 86 -8.03 2.48 -11.28
N HIS A 87 -7.33 1.75 -10.42
CA HIS A 87 -6.32 2.33 -9.53
C HIS A 87 -4.92 2.35 -10.16
N HIS A 88 -4.10 3.34 -9.80
CA HIS A 88 -2.66 3.33 -10.09
C HIS A 88 -1.94 2.53 -8.99
N ILE A 89 -1.31 1.43 -9.35
CA ILE A 89 -0.70 0.50 -8.38
C ILE A 89 0.82 0.63 -8.38
N ILE A 90 1.40 0.75 -7.19
CA ILE A 90 2.84 0.73 -6.96
C ILE A 90 3.15 -0.31 -5.89
N ALA A 91 3.81 -1.40 -6.24
CA ALA A 91 4.26 -2.43 -5.29
C ALA A 91 5.78 -2.36 -5.12
N VAL A 92 6.25 -2.00 -3.93
CA VAL A 92 7.67 -1.72 -3.66
C VAL A 92 8.34 -2.89 -2.95
N ASP A 93 9.59 -3.18 -3.30
CA ASP A 93 10.47 -4.02 -2.50
C ASP A 93 11.17 -3.15 -1.46
N LEU A 94 10.97 -3.43 -0.17
CA LEU A 94 11.60 -2.68 0.91
C LEU A 94 13.12 -2.95 0.98
N PRO A 95 13.92 -2.06 1.60
CA PRO A 95 15.36 -2.19 1.74
C PRO A 95 15.80 -3.57 2.24
N GLY A 96 16.64 -4.24 1.46
CA GLY A 96 17.15 -5.59 1.77
C GLY A 96 16.24 -6.74 1.33
N PHE A 97 15.13 -6.48 0.66
CA PHE A 97 14.19 -7.49 0.16
C PHE A 97 14.10 -7.47 -1.37
N GLY A 98 13.73 -8.63 -1.92
CA GLY A 98 13.51 -8.81 -3.35
C GLY A 98 14.68 -8.30 -4.20
N LYS A 99 14.41 -7.27 -5.00
CA LYS A 99 15.39 -6.64 -5.90
C LYS A 99 15.93 -5.31 -5.38
N THR A 100 15.51 -4.86 -4.20
CA THR A 100 16.01 -3.65 -3.57
C THR A 100 17.30 -3.94 -2.80
N GLN A 101 18.33 -3.14 -3.05
CA GLN A 101 19.61 -3.28 -2.34
C GLN A 101 19.43 -3.04 -0.84
N SER A 102 20.09 -3.87 -0.02
CA SER A 102 20.18 -3.63 1.42
C SER A 102 20.90 -2.32 1.68
N ALA A 103 20.29 -1.48 2.52
CA ALA A 103 20.85 -0.22 2.97
C ALA A 103 20.48 -0.03 4.44
N GLN A 104 21.33 0.70 5.18
CA GLN A 104 20.94 1.18 6.51
C GLN A 104 19.96 2.32 6.32
N ILE A 105 18.75 2.15 6.83
CA ILE A 105 17.69 3.17 6.80
C ILE A 105 17.41 3.57 8.23
N ASP A 106 17.99 4.70 8.63
CA ASP A 106 17.83 5.24 9.98
C ASP A 106 16.44 5.87 10.18
N GLU A 107 15.84 6.39 9.10
CA GLU A 107 14.55 7.10 9.12
C GLU A 107 13.53 6.41 8.17
N PRO A 108 12.80 5.38 8.62
CA PRO A 108 11.84 4.64 7.79
C PRO A 108 10.68 5.47 7.25
N ALA A 109 10.22 6.48 8.00
CA ALA A 109 9.19 7.42 7.54
C ALA A 109 9.68 8.21 6.33
N ASP A 110 10.89 8.75 6.43
CA ASP A 110 11.49 9.63 5.42
C ASP A 110 11.85 8.84 4.17
N TYR A 111 12.19 7.57 4.32
CA TYR A 111 12.35 6.65 3.21
C TYR A 111 11.06 6.52 2.38
N LEU A 112 9.92 6.25 3.02
CA LEU A 112 8.64 6.14 2.30
C LEU A 112 8.20 7.48 1.70
N HIS A 113 8.31 8.56 2.47
CA HIS A 113 7.98 9.90 1.98
C HIS A 113 8.85 10.30 0.78
N THR A 114 10.16 10.07 0.84
CA THR A 114 11.09 10.34 -0.28
C THR A 114 10.77 9.47 -1.49
N PHE A 115 10.42 8.19 -1.28
CA PHE A 115 9.97 7.30 -2.35
C PHE A 115 8.72 7.85 -3.05
N MET A 116 7.68 8.21 -2.29
CA MET A 116 6.42 8.73 -2.85
C MET A 116 6.62 10.08 -3.55
N THR A 117 7.31 11.01 -2.91
CA THR A 117 7.59 12.34 -3.50
C THR A 117 8.44 12.25 -4.77
N SER A 118 9.39 11.32 -4.83
CA SER A 118 10.19 11.08 -6.05
C SER A 118 9.36 10.57 -7.22
N LEU A 119 8.29 9.82 -6.94
CA LEU A 119 7.30 9.37 -7.92
C LEU A 119 6.20 10.42 -8.19
N ARG A 120 6.23 11.56 -7.48
CA ARG A 120 5.25 12.65 -7.57
C ARG A 120 3.82 12.18 -7.27
N ILE A 121 3.68 11.28 -6.31
CA ILE A 121 2.40 10.80 -5.78
C ILE A 121 2.19 11.35 -4.36
N THR A 122 0.94 11.64 -4.03
CA THR A 122 0.46 12.08 -2.71
C THR A 122 -0.94 11.51 -2.50
N GLN A 123 -1.51 11.66 -1.30
CA GLN A 123 -2.84 11.13 -0.94
C GLN A 123 -2.97 9.63 -1.24
N VAL A 124 -1.93 8.86 -0.94
CA VAL A 124 -1.89 7.44 -1.32
C VAL A 124 -2.71 6.57 -0.38
N ILE A 125 -3.26 5.48 -0.90
CA ILE A 125 -3.79 4.38 -0.10
C ILE A 125 -2.62 3.44 0.19
N LEU A 126 -2.22 3.33 1.46
CA LEU A 126 -1.06 2.55 1.88
C LEU A 126 -1.49 1.19 2.45
N VAL A 127 -1.12 0.10 1.77
CA VAL A 127 -1.36 -1.27 2.23
C VAL A 127 -0.11 -1.80 2.94
N SER A 128 -0.25 -2.14 4.21
CA SER A 128 0.89 -2.40 5.10
C SER A 128 0.75 -3.72 5.90
N PRO A 129 1.20 -4.86 5.36
CA PRO A 129 1.26 -6.11 6.10
C PRO A 129 2.50 -6.25 6.99
N SER A 130 2.32 -6.73 8.23
CA SER A 130 3.39 -7.23 9.11
C SER A 130 4.61 -6.31 9.23
N MET A 131 5.80 -6.77 8.81
CA MET A 131 7.09 -6.06 8.92
C MET A 131 7.07 -4.65 8.35
N SER A 132 6.28 -4.39 7.29
CA SER A 132 6.16 -3.06 6.71
C SER A 132 5.61 -1.99 7.67
N GLY A 133 5.00 -2.41 8.79
CA GLY A 133 4.63 -1.52 9.91
C GLY A 133 5.80 -0.67 10.44
N ARG A 134 7.04 -1.17 10.35
CA ARG A 134 8.26 -0.41 10.71
C ARG A 134 8.48 0.84 9.86
N PHE A 135 7.96 0.84 8.64
CA PHE A 135 8.02 1.97 7.71
C PHE A 135 6.73 2.76 7.73
N SER A 136 5.58 2.07 7.61
CA SER A 136 4.29 2.71 7.44
C SER A 136 3.80 3.44 8.67
N ILE A 137 4.01 2.91 9.89
CA ILE A 137 3.52 3.56 11.10
C ILE A 137 4.25 4.89 11.37
N PRO A 138 5.59 4.96 11.35
CA PRO A 138 6.28 6.24 11.42
C PRO A 138 5.87 7.20 10.29
N PHE A 139 5.64 6.71 9.08
CA PHE A 139 5.18 7.51 7.95
C PHE A 139 3.82 8.16 8.21
N ILE A 140 2.79 7.40 8.59
CA ILE A 140 1.44 7.96 8.83
C ILE A 140 1.41 8.94 10.01
N MET A 141 2.34 8.82 10.96
CA MET A 141 2.45 9.73 12.10
C MET A 141 3.19 11.03 11.75
N LYS A 142 4.15 10.97 10.82
CA LYS A 142 5.00 12.09 10.41
C LYS A 142 4.45 12.86 9.20
N TYR A 143 3.77 12.17 8.29
CA TYR A 143 3.25 12.70 7.01
C TYR A 143 1.76 12.32 6.77
N PRO A 144 0.84 12.57 7.72
CA PRO A 144 -0.57 12.22 7.56
C PRO A 144 -1.24 12.92 6.35
N GLU A 145 -0.74 14.07 5.93
CA GLU A 145 -1.21 14.84 4.76
C GLU A 145 -0.90 14.20 3.41
N ASP A 146 -0.07 13.16 3.36
CA ASP A 146 0.20 12.39 2.14
C ASP A 146 -0.61 11.09 2.07
N LEU A 147 -1.49 10.85 3.06
CA LEU A 147 -2.25 9.62 3.18
C LEU A 147 -3.72 9.83 2.82
N GLY A 148 -4.17 9.13 1.77
CA GLY A 148 -5.58 9.04 1.38
C GLY A 148 -6.32 7.92 2.12
N GLY A 149 -5.61 6.87 2.52
CA GLY A 149 -6.16 5.76 3.31
C GLY A 149 -5.10 4.78 3.82
N TYR A 150 -5.42 4.01 4.86
CA TYR A 150 -4.49 3.04 5.45
C TYR A 150 -5.12 1.67 5.65
N VAL A 151 -4.51 0.65 5.05
CA VAL A 151 -4.97 -0.74 5.13
C VAL A 151 -3.89 -1.58 5.84
N PRO A 152 -3.93 -1.67 7.18
CA PRO A 152 -3.02 -2.51 7.93
C PRO A 152 -3.41 -3.99 7.84
N VAL A 153 -2.42 -4.89 7.70
CA VAL A 153 -2.63 -6.34 7.80
C VAL A 153 -1.68 -6.90 8.85
N ALA A 154 -2.13 -6.89 10.12
CA ALA A 154 -1.33 -7.27 11.29
C ALA A 154 0.08 -6.63 11.32
N PRO A 155 0.22 -5.29 11.23
CA PRO A 155 1.53 -4.63 11.19
C PRO A 155 2.28 -4.74 12.52
N VAL A 156 3.61 -4.72 12.47
CA VAL A 156 4.44 -4.50 13.66
C VAL A 156 4.55 -3.01 14.01
N SER A 157 5.07 -2.67 15.18
CA SER A 157 5.29 -1.28 15.66
C SER A 157 4.01 -0.47 15.99
N THR A 158 2.89 -1.14 16.22
CA THR A 158 1.60 -0.51 16.61
C THR A 158 1.64 0.24 17.94
N SER A 159 2.60 -0.08 18.82
CA SER A 159 2.83 0.66 20.06
C SER A 159 3.14 2.15 19.85
N LEU A 160 3.61 2.55 18.66
CA LEU A 160 3.88 3.95 18.30
C LEU A 160 2.60 4.76 18.02
N ILE A 161 1.47 4.11 17.79
CA ILE A 161 0.19 4.78 17.49
C ILE A 161 -0.54 5.20 18.77
N VAL A 162 -0.34 4.44 19.85
CA VAL A 162 -1.03 4.60 21.15
C VAL A 162 -0.84 6.00 21.79
N PRO A 163 0.29 6.71 21.65
CA PRO A 163 0.46 8.03 22.25
C PRO A 163 -0.26 9.19 21.55
N ASP A 164 -0.71 9.06 20.29
CA ASP A 164 -1.18 10.22 19.50
C ASP A 164 -2.19 9.83 18.40
N ALA A 165 -3.21 9.05 18.76
CA ALA A 165 -4.28 8.64 17.84
C ALA A 165 -5.13 9.81 17.31
N SER A 166 -5.05 11.00 17.93
CA SER A 166 -5.68 12.23 17.46
C SER A 166 -5.26 12.64 16.05
N LYS A 167 -4.04 12.30 15.62
CA LYS A 167 -3.57 12.59 14.26
C LYS A 167 -4.23 11.77 13.17
N LEU A 168 -4.93 10.69 13.54
CA LEU A 168 -5.58 9.77 12.59
C LEU A 168 -7.08 10.05 12.44
N SER A 169 -7.66 10.97 13.22
CA SER A 169 -9.08 11.32 13.16
C SER A 169 -9.39 12.18 11.93
N GLY A 170 -9.56 11.54 10.78
CA GLY A 170 -9.80 12.20 9.50
C GLY A 170 -9.43 11.36 8.29
N LEU A 171 -8.68 10.27 8.49
CA LEU A 171 -8.25 9.37 7.43
C LEU A 171 -9.43 8.51 6.96
N GLY A 172 -9.91 8.80 5.75
CA GLY A 172 -11.04 8.14 5.11
C GLY A 172 -10.72 6.75 4.59
N LEU A 173 -10.32 5.84 5.48
CA LEU A 173 -10.40 4.36 5.40
C LEU A 173 -9.39 3.82 6.43
N VAL A 174 -9.89 3.58 7.64
CA VAL A 174 -9.22 2.80 8.67
C VAL A 174 -9.84 1.41 8.63
N VAL A 175 -9.18 0.43 8.00
CA VAL A 175 -9.53 -0.97 8.26
C VAL A 175 -8.91 -1.33 9.62
N ASP A 176 -9.72 -1.05 10.63
CA ASP A 176 -9.61 -1.27 12.07
C ASP A 176 -8.33 -1.89 12.65
N MET A 177 -7.68 -1.14 13.53
CA MET A 177 -6.53 -1.56 14.34
C MET A 177 -6.90 -2.39 15.58
N ASN A 178 -8.19 -2.64 15.86
CA ASN A 178 -8.65 -3.28 17.09
C ASN A 178 -8.22 -4.74 17.28
N TRP A 179 -7.52 -5.36 16.33
CA TRP A 179 -6.96 -6.71 16.50
C TRP A 179 -5.53 -6.75 17.06
N VAL A 180 -4.84 -5.61 17.21
CA VAL A 180 -3.45 -5.60 17.71
C VAL A 180 -3.36 -5.42 19.23
N LEU A 181 -4.50 -5.26 19.93
CA LEU A 181 -4.56 -5.05 21.37
C LEU A 181 -5.45 -6.06 22.12
N SER A 182 -5.85 -7.17 21.50
CA SER A 182 -6.53 -8.29 22.18
C SER A 182 -5.58 -9.46 22.43
#